data_AF-A0A4V3IY32-F1
#
_entry.id   AF-A0A4V3IY32-F1
#
_cell.length_a   1.000
_cell.length_b   1.000
_cell.length_c   1.000
_cell.angle_alpha   90.00
_cell.angle_beta   90.00
_cell.angle_gamma   90.00
#
_symmetry.space_group_name_H-M   'P 1'
#
loop_
_entity.id
_entity.type
_entity.pdbx_description
1 polymer ?
#
loop_
_entity_poly.entity_id
_entity_poly.type
_entity_poly.pdbx_seq_one_letter_code
_entity_poly.pdbx_strand_id
1 'polypeptide(L)'
;MDIWALLLGIGTMALIAVAVVVVFGSLFRTPMSGTERAIWVLIILMFPVLGAFVWLSWGQDSFRRRIGDFPVAAGRAPAEPPRR
;
A
#
# COMPACT_ATOMS: atom_id res chain seq x y z
N MET A 1 12.70 -15.99 2.61
CA MET A 1 11.85 -14.97 3.26
C MET A 1 12.25 -14.93 4.71
N ASP A 2 12.69 -13.78 5.19
CA ASP A 2 13.19 -13.60 6.56
C ASP A 2 12.04 -13.78 7.57
N ILE A 3 12.30 -14.48 8.69
CA ILE A 3 11.25 -14.80 9.67
C ILE A 3 10.58 -13.55 10.24
N TRP A 4 11.32 -12.45 10.36
CA TRP A 4 10.82 -11.15 10.76
C TRP A 4 9.84 -10.56 9.73
N ALA A 5 10.14 -10.69 8.44
CA ALA A 5 9.23 -10.24 7.38
C ALA A 5 7.94 -11.07 7.37
N LEU A 6 8.04 -12.37 7.67
CA LEU A 6 6.90 -13.27 7.77
C LEU A 6 5.99 -12.91 8.96
N LEU A 7 6.58 -12.67 10.13
CA LEU A 7 5.85 -12.23 11.33
C LEU A 7 5.20 -10.86 11.14
N LEU A 8 5.88 -9.92 10.49
CA LEU A 8 5.31 -8.62 10.13
C LEU A 8 4.14 -8.79 9.17
N GLY A 9 4.29 -9.60 8.12
CA GLY A 9 3.22 -9.89 7.17
C GLY A 9 1.99 -10.48 7.84
N ILE A 10 2.17 -11.52 8.67
CA ILE A 10 1.07 -12.15 9.42
C ILE A 10 0.43 -11.15 10.39
N GLY A 11 1.24 -10.40 11.14
CA GLY A 11 0.78 -9.41 12.10
C GLY A 11 -0.06 -8.31 11.44
N THR A 12 0.39 -7.80 10.29
CA THR A 12 -0.36 -6.82 9.51
C THR A 12 -1.69 -7.40 9.01
N MET A 13 -1.70 -8.61 8.47
CA MET A 13 -2.94 -9.26 8.01
C MET A 13 -3.93 -9.49 9.15
N ALA A 14 -3.44 -9.94 10.31
CA ALA A 14 -4.26 -10.13 11.50
C ALA A 14 -4.85 -8.79 12.01
N LEU A 15 -4.05 -7.72 12.04
CA LEU A 15 -4.51 -6.38 12.41
C LEU A 15 -5.60 -5.87 11.48
N ILE A 16 -5.42 -6.05 10.17
CA ILE A 16 -6.44 -5.67 9.17
C ILE A 16 -7.73 -6.45 9.42
N ALA A 17 -7.64 -7.77 9.63
CA ALA A 17 -8.81 -8.61 9.90
C ALA A 17 -9.55 -8.17 11.18
N VAL A 18 -8.83 -7.91 12.26
CA VAL A 18 -9.41 -7.39 13.51
C VAL A 18 -10.07 -6.04 13.29
N ALA A 19 -9.41 -5.12 12.58
CA ALA A 19 -9.99 -3.80 12.30
C ALA A 19 -11.31 -3.92 11.52
N VAL A 20 -11.36 -4.79 10.50
CA VAL A 20 -12.60 -5.07 9.75
C VAL A 20 -13.68 -5.59 10.68
N VAL A 21 -13.40 -6.63 11.48
CA VAL A 21 -14.38 -7.22 12.39
C VAL A 21 -14.90 -6.22 13.43
N VAL A 22 -14.02 -5.38 13.99
CA VAL A 22 -14.39 -4.36 14.97
C VAL A 22 -15.25 -3.27 14.34
N VAL A 23 -14.87 -2.77 13.16
CA VAL A 23 -15.61 -1.71 12.45
C VAL A 23 -17.00 -2.20 12.06
N PHE A 24 -17.10 -3.35 11.42
CA PHE A 24 -18.41 -3.93 11.07
C PHE A 24 -19.21 -4.32 12.31
N GLY A 25 -18.58 -4.90 13.34
CA GLY A 25 -19.24 -5.22 14.60
C GLY A 25 -19.81 -4.00 15.33
N SER A 26 -19.08 -2.89 15.34
CA SER A 26 -19.54 -1.60 15.88
C SER A 26 -20.72 -1.03 15.09
N LEU A 27 -20.66 -1.12 13.75
CA LEU A 27 -21.72 -0.65 12.87
C LEU A 27 -23.06 -1.39 13.12
N PHE A 28 -22.99 -2.68 13.47
CA PHE A 28 -24.16 -3.53 13.68
C PHE A 28 -24.71 -3.43 15.12
N ARG A 29 -23.86 -3.05 16.10
CA ARG A 29 -24.26 -2.84 17.49
C ARG A 29 -24.86 -1.47 17.75
N THR A 30 -24.55 -0.48 16.91
CA THR A 30 -25.06 0.88 17.08
C THR A 30 -26.51 0.93 16.59
N PRO A 31 -27.46 1.47 17.38
CA PRO A 31 -28.84 1.62 16.93
C PRO A 31 -28.93 2.72 15.85
N MET A 32 -28.70 2.34 14.60
CA MET A 32 -28.78 3.19 13.41
C MET A 32 -29.94 2.75 12.53
N SER A 33 -30.51 3.70 11.78
CA SER A 33 -31.52 3.37 10.77
C SER A 33 -30.92 2.49 9.66
N GLY A 34 -31.74 1.66 9.01
CA GLY A 34 -31.27 0.75 7.96
C GLY A 34 -30.57 1.47 6.80
N THR A 35 -31.07 2.65 6.43
CA THR A 35 -30.48 3.50 5.38
C THR A 35 -29.12 4.05 5.78
N GLU A 36 -29.00 4.54 7.01
CA GLU A 36 -27.76 5.10 7.55
C GLU A 36 -26.65 4.04 7.63
N ARG A 37 -27.02 2.83 8.05
CA ARG A 37 -26.10 1.69 8.06
C ARG A 37 -25.68 1.28 6.64
N ALA A 38 -26.58 1.32 5.67
CA ALA A 38 -26.25 1.05 4.26
C ALA A 38 -25.26 2.08 3.70
N ILE A 39 -25.43 3.37 4.03
CA ILE A 39 -24.49 4.44 3.64
C ILE A 39 -23.10 4.17 4.24
N TRP A 40 -23.02 3.82 5.52
CA TRP A 40 -21.74 3.51 6.14
C TRP A 40 -21.04 2.30 5.52
N VAL A 41 -21.78 1.23 5.21
CA VAL A 41 -21.24 0.07 4.48
C VAL A 41 -20.72 0.49 3.11
N LEU A 42 -21.46 1.34 2.39
CA LEU A 42 -21.04 1.86 1.09
C LEU A 42 -19.75 2.67 1.18
N ILE A 43 -19.62 3.55 2.19
CA ILE A 43 -18.41 4.34 2.44
C ILE A 43 -17.21 3.42 2.73
N ILE A 44 -17.38 2.44 3.61
CA ILE A 44 -16.32 1.47 3.95
C ILE A 44 -15.89 0.68 2.72
N LEU A 45 -16.84 0.31 1.84
CA LEU A 45 -16.55 -0.41 0.60
C LEU A 45 -15.89 0.48 -0.47
N MET A 46 -16.26 1.76 -0.54
CA MET A 46 -15.64 2.73 -1.45
C MET A 46 -14.20 3.05 -1.07
N PHE A 47 -13.86 3.00 0.23
CA PHE A 47 -12.53 3.34 0.72
C PHE A 47 -11.37 2.52 0.10
N PRO A 48 -11.40 1.17 0.07
CA PRO A 48 -10.36 0.37 -0.58
C PRO A 48 -10.33 0.58 -2.10
N VAL A 49 -11.49 0.83 -2.73
CA VAL A 49 -11.57 1.12 -4.17
C VAL A 49 -10.86 2.43 -4.47
N LEU A 50 -11.22 3.51 -3.76
CA LEU A 50 -10.57 4.82 -3.89
C LEU A 50 -9.09 4.75 -3.53
N GLY A 51 -8.72 4.03 -2.48
CA GLY A 51 -7.33 3.81 -2.09
C GLY A 51 -6.52 3.13 -3.20
N ALA A 52 -7.07 2.10 -3.83
CA ALA A 52 -6.45 1.44 -4.98
C ALA A 52 -6.33 2.39 -6.19
N PHE A 53 -7.36 3.18 -6.49
CA PHE A 53 -7.31 4.17 -7.57
C PHE A 53 -6.25 5.25 -7.34
N VAL A 54 -6.17 5.80 -6.13
CA VAL A 54 -5.14 6.78 -5.74
C VAL A 54 -3.75 6.16 -5.81
N TRP A 55 -3.60 4.93 -5.30
CA TRP A 55 -2.35 4.20 -5.37
C TRP A 55 -1.91 3.93 -6.82
N LEU A 56 -2.82 3.53 -7.69
CA LEU A 56 -2.52 3.31 -9.11
C LEU A 56 -2.20 4.62 -9.83
N SER A 57 -2.88 5.72 -9.49
CA SER A 57 -2.64 7.02 -10.11
C SER A 57 -1.29 7.61 -9.69
N TRP A 58 -0.87 7.43 -8.43
CA TRP A 58 0.34 8.08 -7.89
C TRP A 58 1.56 7.15 -7.77
N GLY A 59 1.32 5.86 -7.52
CA GLY A 59 2.36 4.85 -7.37
C GLY A 59 3.08 4.55 -8.69
N GLN A 60 2.40 4.72 -9.83
CA GLN A 60 3.01 4.54 -11.15
C GLN A 60 4.09 5.60 -11.43
N ASP A 61 3.86 6.86 -11.07
CA ASP A 61 4.86 7.93 -11.25
C ASP A 61 6.14 7.69 -10.43
N SER A 62 5.97 7.13 -9.23
CA SER A 62 7.07 6.79 -8.32
C SER A 62 7.92 5.64 -8.86
N PHE A 63 7.27 4.57 -9.37
CA PHE A 63 7.94 3.44 -10.02
C PHE A 63 8.61 3.84 -11.34
N ARG A 64 7.95 4.68 -12.14
CA ARG A 64 8.45 5.14 -13.45
C ARG A 64 9.70 6.01 -13.31
N ARG A 65 9.76 6.89 -12.29
CA ARG A 65 10.99 7.62 -11.95
C ARG A 65 12.13 6.67 -11.54
N ARG A 66 11.86 5.72 -10.64
CA ARG A 66 12.87 4.76 -10.16
C ARG A 66 13.46 3.87 -11.27
N ILE A 67 12.66 3.50 -12.27
CA ILE A 67 13.11 2.69 -13.41
C ILE A 67 13.83 3.55 -14.45
N GLY A 68 13.41 4.80 -14.66
CA GLY A 68 14.06 5.74 -15.58
C GLY A 68 15.49 6.14 -15.19
N ASP A 69 15.83 6.07 -13.91
CA ASP A 69 17.18 6.38 -13.39
C ASP A 69 18.21 5.24 -13.58
N PHE A 70 17.79 4.06 -14.04
CA PHE A 70 18.66 2.95 -14.45
C PHE A 70 18.46 2.72 -15.97
N PRO A 71 19.29 3.26 -16.90
CA PRO A 71 20.70 2.84 -17.05
C PRO A 71 21.61 3.86 -17.80
N VAL A 72 22.45 4.66 -17.11
CA VAL A 72 23.57 5.39 -17.79
C VAL A 72 24.87 5.41 -16.96
N ALA A 73 24.83 5.12 -15.66
CA ALA A 73 26.02 5.17 -14.80
C ALA A 73 26.96 3.95 -14.93
N ALA A 74 26.68 2.99 -15.81
CA ALA A 74 27.54 1.82 -16.06
C ALA A 74 28.49 2.01 -17.26
N GLY A 75 28.77 3.24 -17.67
CA GLY A 75 29.61 3.56 -18.83
C GLY A 75 30.85 4.42 -18.56
N ARG A 76 31.06 4.92 -17.34
CA ARG A 76 32.30 5.63 -16.98
C ARG A 76 33.13 4.79 -16.02
N ALA A 77 33.91 3.88 -16.58
CA ALA A 77 35.12 3.45 -15.92
C ALA A 77 36.01 4.70 -15.72
N PRO A 78 36.51 5.00 -14.51
CA PRO A 78 37.60 5.95 -14.38
C PRO A 78 38.83 5.31 -15.03
N ALA A 79 39.21 5.83 -16.19
CA ALA A 79 40.48 5.50 -16.82
C ALA A 79 41.61 6.14 -15.98
N GLU A 80 42.37 5.30 -15.30
CA GLU A 80 43.59 5.66 -14.58
C GLU A 80 44.71 4.73 -15.06
N PRO A 81 46.00 5.13 -15.16
CA PRO A 81 46.64 6.43 -15.40
C PRO A 81 47.65 6.39 -16.58
N PRO A 82 48.26 7.50 -17.05
CA PRO A 82 49.56 7.44 -17.68
C PRO A 82 50.67 7.55 -16.62
N ARG A 83 51.36 6.43 -16.38
CA ARG A 83 52.66 6.41 -15.70
C ARG A 83 53.66 7.28 -16.46
N ARG A 84 54.20 8.31 -15.82
CA ARG A 84 55.55 8.84 -16.08
C ARG A 84 56.16 9.37 -14.79
#